data_AF-A0A2D6Q472-F1
#
_entry.id   AF-A0A2D6Q472-F1
#
_cell.length_a   1.000
_cell.length_b   1.000
_cell.length_c   1.000
_cell.angle_alpha   90.00
_cell.angle_beta   90.00
_cell.angle_gamma   90.00
#
_symmetry.space_group_name_H-M   'P 1'
#
loop_
_entity.id
_entity.type
_entity.pdbx_description
1 polymer ?
#
loop_
_entity_poly.entity_id
_entity_poly.type
_entity_poly.pdbx_seq_one_letter_code
_entity_poly.pdbx_strand_id
1 'polypeptide(L)'
;MLRGEDVKVLVDYDLFDININGQTGIYIKTDENTKKLLIYFPINGEWGELKEGQVERLDPGVVPDKNKEFTSRVKLLAITFPTK
;
A
#
# COMPACT_ATOMS: atom_id res chain seq x y z
N MET A 1 1.11 -11.04 1.83
CA MET A 1 -0.09 -10.35 1.28
C MET A 1 0.00 -10.36 -0.24
N LEU A 2 -1.11 -10.56 -0.94
CA LEU A 2 -1.16 -10.41 -2.40
C LEU A 2 -1.27 -8.93 -2.76
N ARG A 3 -0.51 -8.51 -3.78
CA ARG A 3 -0.59 -7.14 -4.31
C ARG A 3 -2.02 -6.82 -4.75
N GLY A 4 -2.58 -5.75 -4.20
CA GLY A 4 -3.95 -5.29 -4.43
C GLY A 4 -4.95 -5.69 -3.34
N GLU A 5 -4.55 -6.46 -2.33
CA GLU A 5 -5.38 -6.73 -1.15
C GLU A 5 -5.75 -5.42 -0.44
N ASP A 6 -7.01 -5.35 0.03
CA ASP A 6 -7.44 -4.29 0.95
C ASP A 6 -6.89 -4.58 2.36
N VAL A 7 -6.30 -3.54 2.96
CA VAL A 7 -5.83 -3.55 4.34
C VAL A 7 -6.45 -2.39 5.10
N LYS A 8 -6.80 -2.60 6.37
CA LYS A 8 -7.30 -1.55 7.26
C LYS A 8 -6.24 -1.18 8.27
N VAL A 9 -6.04 0.11 8.48
CA VAL A 9 -5.01 0.64 9.39
C VAL A 9 -5.51 0.59 10.83
N LEU A 10 -4.62 0.20 11.74
CA LEU A 10 -4.91 -0.01 13.17
C LEU A 10 -4.25 1.04 14.08
N VAL A 11 -3.52 1.99 13.51
CA VAL A 11 -2.75 3.00 14.25
C VAL A 11 -3.16 4.40 13.85
N ASP A 12 -3.12 5.33 14.81
CA ASP A 12 -3.19 6.75 14.52
C ASP A 12 -1.95 7.19 13.78
N TYR A 13 -2.16 7.68 12.56
CA TYR A 13 -1.10 8.17 11.69
C TYR A 13 -1.67 9.28 10.82
N ASP A 14 -1.10 10.47 10.91
CA ASP A 14 -1.44 11.59 10.03
C ASP A 14 -0.70 11.42 8.70
N LEU A 15 -1.45 11.21 7.62
CA LEU A 15 -0.94 11.15 6.26
C LEU A 15 -1.49 12.34 5.48
N PHE A 16 -0.76 13.46 5.57
CA PHE A 16 -1.11 14.73 4.91
C PHE A 16 -2.49 15.25 5.33
N ASP A 17 -2.62 15.62 6.61
CA ASP A 17 -3.81 16.20 7.25
C ASP A 17 -5.02 15.24 7.34
N ILE A 18 -4.79 13.95 7.07
CA ILE A 18 -5.79 12.89 7.18
C ILE A 18 -5.25 11.81 8.11
N ASN A 19 -5.93 11.62 9.25
CA ASN A 19 -5.68 10.46 10.09
C ASN A 19 -6.20 9.20 9.39
N ILE A 20 -5.29 8.29 9.05
CA ILE A 20 -5.61 7.06 8.33
C ILE A 20 -6.04 5.91 9.26
N ASN A 21 -6.15 6.09 10.57
CA ASN A 21 -6.69 5.07 11.48
C ASN A 21 -8.09 4.63 11.05
N GLY A 22 -8.30 3.33 10.94
CA GLY A 22 -9.55 2.72 10.48
C GLY A 22 -9.80 2.84 8.98
N GLN A 23 -8.96 3.57 8.24
CA GLN A 23 -9.10 3.71 6.79
C GLN A 23 -8.58 2.48 6.07
N THR A 24 -9.16 2.23 4.89
CA THR A 24 -8.72 1.16 3.99
C THR A 24 -7.69 1.68 2.99
N GLY A 25 -6.58 0.96 2.88
CA GLY A 25 -5.58 1.14 1.84
C GLY A 25 -5.42 -0.12 0.99
N ILE A 26 -4.70 0.03 -0.12
CA ILE A 26 -4.40 -1.02 -1.08
C ILE A 26 -2.94 -1.43 -0.90
N TYR A 27 -2.68 -2.66 -0.47
CA TYR A 27 -1.32 -3.18 -0.33
C TYR A 27 -0.63 -3.34 -1.69
N ILE A 28 0.59 -2.84 -1.84
CA ILE A 28 1.33 -2.89 -3.12
C ILE A 28 2.54 -3.82 -3.06
N LYS A 29 3.39 -3.68 -2.04
CA LYS A 29 4.55 -4.55 -1.82
C LYS A 29 5.06 -4.40 -0.40
N THR A 30 5.90 -5.35 0.02
CA THR A 30 6.74 -5.18 1.21
C THR A 30 8.12 -4.73 0.76
N ASP A 31 8.67 -3.70 1.40
CA ASP A 31 10.07 -3.32 1.24
C ASP A 31 10.96 -4.34 1.98
N GLU A 32 11.91 -4.95 1.25
CA GLU A 32 12.70 -6.05 1.79
C GLU A 32 13.74 -5.59 2.82
N ASN A 33 14.14 -4.32 2.79
CA ASN A 33 15.16 -3.76 3.68
C ASN A 33 14.55 -3.35 5.04
N THR A 34 13.43 -2.64 4.99
CA THR A 34 12.77 -2.07 6.17
C THR A 34 11.66 -2.96 6.72
N LYS A 35 11.24 -3.98 5.97
CA LYS A 35 10.08 -4.85 6.25
C LYS A 35 8.76 -4.10 6.39
N LYS A 36 8.69 -2.84 5.92
CA LYS A 36 7.45 -2.09 5.87
C LYS A 36 6.63 -2.45 4.63
N LEU A 37 5.33 -2.38 4.78
CA LEU A 37 4.34 -2.49 3.73
C LEU A 37 4.18 -1.13 3.06
N LEU A 38 4.30 -1.10 1.74
CA LEU A 38 3.91 0.04 0.92
C LEU A 38 2.42 -0.08 0.58
N ILE A 39 1.64 0.90 1.01
CA ILE A 39 0.18 0.94 0.87
C ILE A 39 -0.21 2.24 0.19
N TYR A 40 -1.12 2.14 -0.77
CA TYR A 40 -1.76 3.29 -1.40
C TYR A 40 -3.10 3.58 -0.73
N PHE A 41 -3.40 4.85 -0.45
CA PHE A 41 -4.62 5.29 0.21
C PHE A 41 -5.52 6.08 -0.76
N PRO A 42 -6.59 5.45 -1.29
CA PRO A 42 -7.49 6.14 -2.23
C PRO A 42 -8.22 7.35 -1.63
N ILE A 43 -8.36 7.42 -0.30
CA ILE A 43 -9.05 8.51 0.39
C ILE A 43 -8.40 9.88 0.14
N ASN A 44 -7.08 9.92 0.00
CA ASN A 44 -6.30 11.13 -0.21
C ASN A 44 -5.34 11.04 -1.40
N GLY A 45 -5.27 9.88 -2.06
CA GLY A 45 -4.38 9.65 -3.20
C GLY A 45 -2.92 9.49 -2.81
N GLU A 46 -2.62 9.25 -1.53
CA GLU A 46 -1.25 9.24 -1.01
C GLU A 46 -0.70 7.84 -0.75
N TRP A 47 0.60 7.78 -0.52
CA TRP A 47 1.35 6.56 -0.21
C TRP A 47 1.78 6.55 1.24
N GLY A 48 1.56 5.45 1.94
CA GLY A 48 2.01 5.25 3.31
C GLY A 48 2.89 4.01 3.44
N GLU A 49 3.82 4.06 4.39
CA GLU A 49 4.60 2.90 4.82
C GLU A 49 4.22 2.49 6.24
N LEU A 50 3.73 1.26 6.40
CA LEU A 50 3.28 0.74 7.69
C LEU A 50 3.91 -0.62 7.98
N LYS A 51 4.06 -0.99 9.24
CA LYS A 51 4.49 -2.35 9.63
C LYS A 51 3.32 -3.32 9.53
N GLU A 52 3.62 -4.61 9.40
CA GLU A 52 2.60 -5.67 9.34
C GLU A 52 1.62 -5.63 10.53
N GLY A 53 2.11 -5.42 11.75
CA GLY A 53 1.26 -5.31 12.95
C GLY A 53 0.46 -3.99 13.06
N GLN A 54 0.62 -3.06 12.12
CA GLN A 54 -0.13 -1.78 12.10
C GLN A 54 -1.32 -1.82 11.14
N VAL A 55 -1.54 -2.95 10.48
CA VAL A 55 -2.66 -3.16 9.56
C VAL A 55 -3.32 -4.51 9.81
N GLU A 56 -4.60 -4.62 9.45
CA GLU A 56 -5.32 -5.88 9.33
C GLU A 56 -5.69 -6.13 7.87
N ARG A 57 -5.65 -7.40 7.44
CA ARG A 57 -6.12 -7.80 6.11
C ARG A 57 -7.63 -7.99 6.18
N LEU A 58 -8.39 -7.29 5.33
CA LEU A 58 -9.87 -7.38 5.37
C LEU A 58 -10.37 -8.70 4.78
N ASP A 59 -9.79 -9.15 3.67
CA ASP A 59 -10.08 -10.45 3.05
C ASP A 59 -8.76 -11.13 2.61
N PRO A 60 -8.13 -11.91 3.51
CA PRO A 60 -6.84 -12.52 3.26
C PRO A 60 -6.82 -13.42 2.02
N GLY A 61 -6.04 -13.04 1.01
CA GLY A 61 -5.83 -13.83 -0.21
C GLY A 61 -6.75 -13.42 -1.36
N VAL A 62 -7.58 -12.40 -1.18
CA VAL A 62 -8.50 -11.89 -2.19
C VAL A 62 -8.08 -10.48 -2.62
N VAL A 63 -7.92 -10.30 -3.93
CA VAL A 63 -7.70 -8.98 -4.53
C VAL A 63 -9.04 -8.47 -5.07
N PRO A 64 -9.65 -7.43 -4.46
CA PRO A 64 -10.92 -6.87 -4.92
C PRO A 64 -10.85 -6.39 -6.37
N ASP A 65 -11.92 -6.57 -7.14
CA ASP A 65 -11.97 -6.18 -8.56
C ASP A 65 -11.67 -4.69 -8.78
N LYS A 66 -12.15 -3.83 -7.87
CA LYS A 66 -11.87 -2.38 -7.87
C LYS A 66 -10.37 -2.04 -7.86
N ASN A 67 -9.53 -2.91 -7.32
CA ASN A 67 -8.09 -2.66 -7.16
C ASN A 67 -7.27 -3.25 -8.32
N LYS A 68 -7.83 -4.16 -9.12
CA LYS A 68 -7.08 -4.89 -10.16
C LYS A 68 -6.55 -3.95 -11.25
N GLU A 69 -7.40 -3.04 -11.73
CA GLU A 69 -6.98 -2.09 -12.77
C GLU A 69 -5.89 -1.16 -12.27
N PHE A 70 -6.08 -0.54 -11.11
CA PHE A 70 -5.09 0.35 -10.48
C PHE A 70 -3.74 -0.37 -10.30
N THR A 71 -3.75 -1.54 -9.65
CA THR A 71 -2.52 -2.26 -9.33
C THR A 71 -1.75 -2.76 -10.55
N SER A 72 -2.44 -3.03 -11.67
CA SER A 72 -1.81 -3.40 -12.95
C SER A 72 -1.00 -2.26 -13.58
N ARG A 73 -1.37 -1.01 -13.28
CA ARG A 73 -0.75 0.19 -13.83
C ARG A 73 0.39 0.72 -12.95
N VAL A 74 0.37 0.41 -11.65
CA VAL A 74 1.43 0.78 -10.71
C VAL A 74 2.73 0.06 -11.11
N LYS A 75 3.81 0.80 -11.33
CA LYS A 75 5.14 0.24 -11.62
C LYS A 75 6.19 0.93 -10.79
N LEU A 76 7.21 0.18 -10.38
CA LEU A 76 8.38 0.78 -9.76
C LEU A 76 9.14 1.59 -10.80
N LEU A 77 9.60 2.77 -10.41
CA LEU A 77 10.49 3.56 -11.23
C LEU A 77 11.79 2.76 -11.43
N ALA A 78 12.09 2.41 -12.68
CA ALA A 78 13.37 1.83 -13.06
C ALA A 78 14.28 2.96 -13.52
N ILE A 79 15.36 3.21 -12.78
CA ILE A 79 16.37 4.18 -13.19
C ILE A 79 17.37 3.47 -14.09
N THR A 80 17.37 3.81 -15.38
CA THR A 80 18.39 3.33 -16.32
C THR A 80 19.44 4.41 -16.49
N PHE A 81 20.63 4.23 -15.92
CA PHE A 81 21.78 5.05 -16.28
C PHE A 81 22.36 4.51 -17.60
N PRO A 82 22.66 5.37 -18.60
CA PRO A 82 23.43 4.95 -19.74
C PRO A 82 24.80 4.45 -19.27
N THR A 83 25.08 3.17 -19.44
CA THR A 83 26.46 2.66 -19.34
C THR A 83 27.24 3.24 -20.51
N LYS A 84 28.34 3.95 -20.20
CA LYS A 84 29.31 4.43 -21.18
C LYS A 84 30.01 3.27 -21.89
#